data_AF-A0A916RJD1-F1
#
_entry.id   AF-A0A916RJD1-F1
#
_cell.length_a   1.000
_cell.length_b   1.000
_cell.length_c   1.000
_cell.angle_alpha   90.00
_cell.angle_beta   90.00
_cell.angle_gamma   90.00
#
_symmetry.space_group_name_H-M   'P 1'
#
loop_
_entity.id
_entity.type
_entity.pdbx_description
1 polymer ?
#
loop_
_entity_poly.entity_id
_entity_poly.type
_entity_poly.pdbx_seq_one_letter_code
_entity_poly.pdbx_strand_id
1 'polypeptide(L)'
;MVFSQSKDIKELLAINERFQKEDDEEESSINLLNQEKKQPKSYLRKSVVRDGIFRKAVVHTYNYKCAFCGMKVTMSIKQNIVDGAHIKPFAKFYDNRINNGISLCKNHHWAFDKGLFTITDDYKIIVSNNFLE
;
A
#
# COMPACT_ATOMS: atom_id res chain seq x y z
N MET A 1 -10.65 19.39 -19.50
CA MET A 1 -10.37 19.42 -18.04
C MET A 1 -9.35 18.33 -17.62
N VAL A 2 -8.26 18.11 -18.39
CA VAL A 2 -7.32 16.97 -18.17
C VAL A 2 -5.96 17.42 -17.61
N PHE A 3 -5.59 18.69 -17.78
CA PHE A 3 -4.25 19.20 -17.43
C PHE A 3 -3.98 19.33 -15.92
N SER A 4 -5.00 19.55 -15.09
CA SER A 4 -4.86 19.68 -13.63
C SER A 4 -4.52 18.36 -12.92
N GLN A 5 -4.96 17.23 -13.48
CA GLN A 5 -4.87 15.91 -12.84
C GLN A 5 -3.45 15.33 -12.80
N SER A 6 -2.60 15.68 -13.78
CA SER A 6 -1.23 15.15 -13.87
C SER A 6 -0.26 15.75 -12.86
N LYS A 7 -0.47 17.02 -12.45
CA LYS A 7 0.35 17.69 -11.44
C LYS A 7 0.15 17.08 -10.05
N ASP A 8 -1.10 16.81 -9.70
CA ASP A 8 -1.47 16.22 -8.41
C ASP A 8 -0.80 14.84 -8.18
N ILE A 9 -0.68 14.01 -9.23
CA ILE A 9 -0.02 12.70 -9.14
C ILE A 9 1.48 12.85 -8.89
N LYS A 10 2.15 13.70 -9.68
CA LYS A 10 3.59 13.90 -9.56
C LYS A 10 3.97 14.39 -8.16
N GLU A 11 3.16 15.27 -7.60
CA GLU A 11 3.34 15.74 -6.23
C GLU A 11 3.16 14.60 -5.21
N LEU A 12 2.10 13.78 -5.34
CA LEU A 12 1.89 12.63 -4.47
C LEU A 12 3.03 11.61 -4.52
N LEU A 13 3.54 11.32 -5.73
CA LEU A 13 4.66 10.40 -5.91
C LEU A 13 5.94 10.96 -5.29
N ALA A 14 6.23 12.25 -5.51
CA ALA A 14 7.38 12.91 -4.90
C ALA A 14 7.28 12.92 -3.36
N ILE A 15 6.09 13.11 -2.79
CA ILE A 15 5.88 13.04 -1.35
C ILE A 15 6.09 11.61 -0.85
N ASN A 16 5.57 10.60 -1.56
CA ASN A 16 5.77 9.20 -1.21
C ASN A 16 7.26 8.81 -1.23
N GLU A 17 8.01 9.23 -2.25
CA GLU A 17 9.46 9.00 -2.33
C GLU A 17 10.22 9.65 -1.17
N ARG A 18 9.82 10.84 -0.75
CA ARG A 18 10.41 11.49 0.44
C ARG A 18 10.15 10.67 1.70
N PHE A 19 8.92 10.20 1.90
CA PHE A 19 8.61 9.35 3.05
C PHE A 19 9.39 8.03 3.04
N GLN A 20 9.61 7.43 1.87
CA GLN A 20 10.43 6.22 1.77
C GLN A 20 11.89 6.49 2.15
N LYS A 21 12.47 7.60 1.70
CA LYS A 21 13.83 7.99 2.11
C LYS A 21 13.94 8.21 3.61
N GLU A 22 12.96 8.90 4.21
CA GLU A 22 12.89 9.07 5.67
C GLU A 22 12.84 7.72 6.40
N ASP A 23 12.04 6.76 5.92
CA ASP A 23 11.96 5.41 6.50
C ASP A 23 13.30 4.64 6.38
N ASP A 24 13.97 4.75 5.23
CA ASP A 24 15.23 4.05 4.97
C ASP A 24 16.41 4.65 5.80
N GLU A 25 16.43 5.97 5.97
CA GLU A 25 17.39 6.68 6.84
C GLU A 25 17.19 6.34 8.33
N GLU A 26 15.93 6.23 8.78
CA GLU A 26 15.60 5.84 10.15
C GLU A 26 15.98 4.36 10.40
N GLU A 27 15.65 3.45 9.48
CA GLU A 27 15.98 2.02 9.60
C GLU A 27 17.50 1.75 9.58
N SER A 28 18.25 2.46 8.73
CA SER A 28 19.71 2.37 8.72
C SER A 28 20.35 2.89 10.02
N SER A 29 19.85 4.01 10.55
CA SER A 29 20.29 4.56 11.84
C SER A 29 20.00 3.62 13.01
N ILE A 30 18.84 2.95 13.02
CA ILE A 30 18.48 1.97 14.05
C ILE A 30 19.37 0.72 13.97
N ASN A 31 19.62 0.21 12.76
CA ASN A 31 20.50 -0.94 12.54
C ASN A 31 21.94 -0.67 12.97
N LEU A 32 22.44 0.56 12.78
CA LEU A 32 23.76 0.99 13.26
C LEU A 32 23.85 1.08 14.79
N LEU A 33 22.73 1.28 15.49
CA LEU A 33 22.67 1.48 16.94
C LEU A 33 22.34 0.21 17.74
N ASN A 34 22.10 -0.94 17.11
CA ASN A 34 21.79 -2.23 17.76
C ASN A 34 20.75 -2.12 18.91
N GLN A 35 19.78 -1.21 18.78
CA GLN A 35 18.69 -1.11 19.74
C GLN A 35 17.58 -2.08 19.31
N GLU A 36 17.19 -3.00 20.21
CA GLU A 36 15.98 -3.82 20.05
C GLU A 36 14.84 -2.95 19.53
N LYS A 37 14.15 -3.42 18.48
CA LYS A 37 13.10 -2.72 17.71
C LYS A 37 12.08 -1.99 18.59
N LYS A 38 12.48 -0.84 19.15
CA LYS A 38 11.62 0.00 19.97
C LYS A 38 10.68 0.69 19.02
N GLN A 39 9.40 0.42 19.21
CA GLN A 39 8.27 1.02 18.51
C GLN A 39 8.55 2.52 18.30
N PRO A 40 8.88 2.95 17.07
CA PRO A 40 9.30 4.31 16.83
C PRO A 40 8.11 5.24 17.08
N LYS A 41 8.19 6.00 18.19
CA LYS A 41 7.13 6.94 18.65
C LYS A 41 6.82 8.04 17.61
N SER A 42 7.70 8.23 16.62
CA SER A 42 7.57 9.14 15.47
C SER A 42 6.42 8.77 14.53
N TYR A 43 6.03 7.49 14.43
CA TYR A 43 5.04 7.02 13.45
C TYR A 43 3.58 7.38 13.79
N LEU A 44 3.25 7.55 15.07
CA LEU A 44 1.85 7.68 15.51
C LEU A 44 1.19 9.01 15.10
N ARG A 45 1.94 10.11 14.95
CA ARG A 45 1.36 11.44 14.65
C ARG A 45 1.19 11.76 13.17
N LYS A 46 1.84 11.02 12.26
CA LYS A 46 1.77 11.24 10.80
C LYS A 46 1.16 10.06 10.02
N SER A 47 0.76 8.98 10.69
CA SER A 47 0.42 7.70 10.06
C SER A 47 -0.72 7.79 9.04
N VAL A 48 -1.81 8.51 9.33
CA VAL A 48 -3.00 8.57 8.46
C VAL A 48 -2.70 9.24 7.12
N VAL A 49 -1.92 10.33 7.14
CA VAL A 49 -1.54 11.05 5.91
C VAL A 49 -0.59 10.20 5.08
N ARG A 50 0.39 9.56 5.72
CA ARG A 50 1.34 8.65 5.06
C ARG A 50 0.62 7.46 4.44
N ASP A 51 -0.29 6.82 5.17
CA ASP A 51 -1.12 5.72 4.71
C ASP A 51 -1.94 6.12 3.48
N GLY A 52 -2.65 7.26 3.55
CA GLY A 52 -3.43 7.76 2.43
C GLY A 52 -2.60 8.06 1.17
N ILE A 53 -1.35 8.48 1.32
CA ILE A 53 -0.43 8.73 0.21
C ILE A 53 0.10 7.41 -0.36
N PHE A 54 0.53 6.48 0.50
CA PHE A 54 0.95 5.13 0.13
C PHE A 54 -0.13 4.44 -0.71
N ARG A 55 -1.37 4.39 -0.23
CA ARG A 55 -2.47 3.71 -0.93
C ARG A 55 -2.72 4.27 -2.32
N LYS A 56 -2.62 5.59 -2.48
CA LYS A 56 -2.74 6.26 -3.79
C LYS A 56 -1.58 5.91 -4.72
N ALA A 57 -0.35 5.91 -4.21
CA ALA A 57 0.84 5.55 -4.98
C ALA A 57 0.79 4.09 -5.46
N VAL A 58 0.33 3.17 -4.62
CA VAL A 58 0.11 1.76 -4.98
C VAL A 58 -0.89 1.66 -6.12
N VAL A 59 -2.10 2.18 -5.96
CA VAL A 59 -3.14 2.12 -7.00
C VAL A 59 -2.66 2.71 -8.33
N HIS A 60 -1.91 3.81 -8.27
CA HIS A 60 -1.32 4.43 -9.46
C HIS A 60 -0.32 3.50 -10.17
N THR A 61 0.55 2.83 -9.42
CA THR A 61 1.56 1.88 -9.95
C THR A 61 0.91 0.72 -10.71
N TYR A 62 -0.26 0.27 -10.26
CA TYR A 62 -1.06 -0.76 -10.93
C TYR A 62 -2.00 -0.19 -12.01
N ASN A 63 -1.82 1.07 -12.43
CA ASN A 63 -2.65 1.74 -13.43
C ASN A 63 -4.15 1.66 -13.13
N TYR A 64 -4.52 1.79 -11.85
CA TYR A 64 -5.90 1.75 -11.34
C TYR A 64 -6.62 0.42 -11.66
N LYS A 65 -5.86 -0.68 -11.76
CA LYS A 65 -6.36 -2.02 -12.08
C LYS A 65 -6.20 -2.95 -10.89
N CYS A 66 -7.23 -3.75 -10.62
CA CYS A 66 -7.15 -4.82 -9.62
C CYS A 66 -6.12 -5.86 -10.08
N ALA A 67 -5.12 -6.15 -9.25
CA ALA A 67 -4.09 -7.15 -9.52
C ALA A 67 -4.68 -8.57 -9.59
N PHE A 68 -5.79 -8.83 -8.91
CA PHE A 68 -6.43 -10.15 -8.87
C PHE A 68 -7.32 -10.41 -10.09
N CYS A 69 -8.38 -9.61 -10.28
CA CYS A 69 -9.38 -9.85 -11.34
C CYS A 69 -9.21 -8.97 -12.58
N GLY A 70 -8.26 -8.03 -12.56
CA GLY A 70 -8.04 -7.11 -13.66
C GLY A 70 -9.09 -6.00 -13.85
N MET A 71 -10.07 -5.89 -12.96
CA MET A 71 -11.09 -4.84 -13.04
C MET A 71 -10.47 -3.45 -12.93
N LYS A 72 -10.87 -2.54 -13.82
CA LYS A 72 -10.47 -1.13 -13.85
C LYS A 72 -11.69 -0.26 -14.12
N VAL A 73 -12.11 0.49 -13.12
CA VAL A 73 -13.17 1.50 -13.22
C VAL A 73 -12.67 2.76 -12.53
N THR A 74 -12.60 3.86 -13.28
CA THR A 74 -11.99 5.11 -12.82
C THR A 74 -12.79 6.28 -13.39
N MET A 75 -13.41 7.06 -12.50
CA MET A 75 -14.06 8.33 -12.85
C MET A 75 -13.08 9.50 -12.74
N SER A 76 -12.18 9.42 -11.76
CA SER A 76 -11.05 10.34 -11.59
C SER A 76 -9.93 9.65 -10.83
N ILE A 77 -8.76 10.28 -10.72
CA ILE A 77 -7.63 9.77 -9.90
C ILE A 77 -8.06 9.44 -8.47
N LYS A 78 -8.94 10.27 -7.90
CA LYS A 78 -9.44 10.13 -6.51
C LYS A 78 -10.65 9.20 -6.41
N GLN A 79 -11.29 8.86 -7.53
CA GLN A 79 -12.51 8.05 -7.58
C GLN A 79 -12.32 6.88 -8.54
N ASN A 80 -11.91 5.77 -7.97
CA ASN A 80 -11.69 4.52 -8.68
C ASN A 80 -12.15 3.34 -7.81
N ILE A 81 -12.33 2.17 -8.42
CA ILE A 81 -12.90 0.99 -7.77
C ILE A 81 -11.89 0.18 -6.94
N VAL A 82 -10.62 0.59 -6.96
CA VAL A 82 -9.53 -0.15 -6.34
C VAL A 82 -8.95 0.62 -5.15
N ASP A 83 -8.38 -0.12 -4.22
CA ASP A 83 -7.62 0.41 -3.10
C ASP A 83 -6.21 -0.17 -3.12
N GLY A 84 -5.25 0.56 -2.54
CA GLY A 84 -3.96 -0.02 -2.17
C GLY A 84 -4.14 -0.77 -0.87
N ALA A 85 -3.90 -2.07 -0.86
CA ALA A 85 -3.88 -2.93 0.32
C ALA A 85 -2.42 -3.20 0.73
N HIS A 86 -2.17 -3.31 2.03
CA HIS A 86 -0.86 -3.73 2.54
C HIS A 86 -0.73 -5.24 2.47
N ILE A 87 0.39 -5.74 1.94
CA ILE A 87 0.73 -7.17 1.96
C ILE A 87 1.09 -7.59 3.39
N LYS A 88 2.02 -6.86 4.02
CA LYS A 88 2.36 -6.99 5.44
C LYS A 88 1.56 -5.99 6.26
N PRO A 89 0.79 -6.40 7.28
CA PRO A 89 -0.06 -5.49 8.04
C PRO A 89 0.70 -4.30 8.63
N PHE A 90 0.25 -3.09 8.30
CA PHE A 90 0.88 -1.86 8.77
C PHE A 90 0.98 -1.79 10.30
N ALA A 91 -0.05 -2.25 11.02
CA ALA A 91 -0.08 -2.24 12.49
C ALA A 91 1.07 -3.03 13.16
N LYS A 92 1.71 -3.96 12.44
CA LYS A 92 2.80 -4.79 12.96
C LYS A 92 4.16 -4.39 12.41
N PHE A 93 4.22 -3.99 11.14
CA PHE A 93 5.47 -3.76 10.43
C PHE A 93 5.77 -2.29 10.14
N TYR A 94 4.77 -1.41 10.24
CA TYR A 94 4.86 0.01 9.92
C TYR A 94 5.47 0.32 8.53
N ASP A 95 5.34 -0.63 7.61
CA ASP A 95 5.96 -0.61 6.29
C ASP A 95 5.00 -0.01 5.25
N ASN A 96 5.26 1.23 4.83
CA ASN A 96 4.53 1.97 3.80
C ASN A 96 5.32 2.06 2.49
N ARG A 97 6.26 1.15 2.23
CA ARG A 97 6.95 1.08 0.94
C ARG A 97 6.00 0.54 -0.12
N ILE A 98 6.10 1.07 -1.35
CA ILE A 98 5.21 0.67 -2.47
C ILE A 98 5.27 -0.84 -2.73
N ASN A 99 6.42 -1.49 -2.53
CA ASN A 99 6.58 -2.93 -2.69
C ASN A 99 5.80 -3.76 -1.65
N ASN A 100 5.38 -3.15 -0.54
CA ASN A 100 4.46 -3.75 0.42
C ASN A 100 2.98 -3.51 0.05
N GLY A 101 2.71 -3.02 -1.17
CA GLY A 101 1.38 -2.63 -1.62
C GLY A 101 0.88 -3.42 -2.82
N ILE A 102 -0.40 -3.77 -2.80
CA ILE A 102 -1.12 -4.39 -3.91
C ILE A 102 -2.42 -3.63 -4.22
N SER A 103 -2.72 -3.40 -5.49
CA SER A 103 -3.99 -2.76 -5.87
C SER A 103 -5.09 -3.80 -6.02
N LEU A 104 -6.17 -3.70 -5.24
CA LEU A 104 -7.27 -4.65 -5.24
C LEU A 104 -8.61 -3.92 -5.32
N CYS A 105 -9.59 -4.49 -6.04
CA CYS A 105 -10.96 -3.97 -5.96
C CYS A 105 -11.57 -4.25 -4.57
N LYS A 106 -12.66 -3.55 -4.23
CA LYS A 106 -13.29 -3.62 -2.90
C LYS A 106 -13.51 -5.05 -2.39
N ASN A 107 -14.00 -5.95 -3.24
CA ASN A 107 -14.24 -7.35 -2.87
C ASN A 107 -12.94 -8.11 -2.57
N HIS A 108 -11.95 -8.02 -3.46
CA HIS A 108 -10.68 -8.73 -3.27
C HIS A 108 -9.85 -8.13 -2.15
N HIS A 109 -9.92 -6.82 -1.93
CA HIS A 109 -9.26 -6.15 -0.81
C HIS A 109 -9.81 -6.67 0.52
N TRP A 110 -11.14 -6.69 0.68
CA TRP A 110 -11.77 -7.28 1.86
C TRP A 110 -11.40 -8.77 2.03
N ALA A 111 -11.47 -9.56 0.96
CA ALA A 111 -11.17 -10.99 1.01
C ALA A 111 -9.69 -11.25 1.37
N PHE A 112 -8.76 -10.45 0.85
CA PHE A 112 -7.34 -10.52 1.18
C PHE A 112 -7.08 -10.18 2.65
N ASP A 113 -7.65 -9.08 3.14
CA ASP A 113 -7.52 -8.64 4.54
C ASP A 113 -8.13 -9.65 5.54
N LYS A 114 -9.14 -10.41 5.11
CA LYS A 114 -9.75 -11.50 5.89
C LYS A 114 -9.02 -12.83 5.77
N GLY A 115 -7.96 -12.91 4.97
CA GLY A 115 -7.20 -14.14 4.75
C GLY A 115 -8.00 -15.21 3.99
N LEU A 116 -9.00 -14.81 3.18
CA LEU A 116 -9.71 -15.74 2.31
C LEU A 116 -8.83 -16.20 1.14
N PHE A 117 -7.87 -15.38 0.73
CA PHE A 117 -6.81 -15.79 -0.17
C PHE A 117 -5.50 -15.05 0.15
N THR A 118 -4.38 -15.58 -0.32
CA THR A 118 -3.06 -14.94 -0.29
C THR A 118 -2.32 -15.19 -1.60
N ILE A 119 -1.14 -14.61 -1.75
CA ILE A 119 -0.26 -14.72 -2.93
C ILE A 119 1.10 -15.26 -2.46
N THR A 120 1.64 -16.24 -3.17
CA THR A 120 2.99 -16.78 -2.93
C THR A 120 4.07 -15.95 -3.63
N ASP A 121 5.33 -16.19 -3.28
CA ASP A 121 6.48 -15.57 -3.95
C ASP A 121 6.56 -15.92 -5.44
N ASP A 122 5.99 -17.06 -5.86
CA ASP A 122 5.83 -17.48 -7.26
C ASP A 122 4.60 -16.85 -7.95
N TYR A 123 3.98 -15.84 -7.35
CA TYR A 123 2.76 -15.17 -7.82
C TYR A 123 1.55 -16.11 -7.99
N LYS A 124 1.48 -17.20 -7.21
CA LYS A 124 0.32 -18.10 -7.20
C LYS A 124 -0.68 -17.67 -6.14
N ILE A 125 -1.96 -17.81 -6.45
CA ILE A 125 -3.06 -17.55 -5.51
C ILE A 125 -3.31 -18.81 -4.70
N ILE A 126 -3.34 -18.67 -3.37
CA ILE A 126 -3.78 -19.71 -2.45
C ILE A 126 -5.09 -19.25 -1.82
N VAL A 127 -6.11 -20.09 -1.85
CA VAL A 127 -7.42 -19.84 -1.22
C VAL A 127 -7.47 -20.57 0.12
N SER A 128 -8.10 -19.95 1.12
CA SER A 128 -8.29 -20.53 2.43
C SER A 128 -9.29 -21.69 2.39
N ASN A 129 -8.97 -22.78 3.09
CA ASN A 129 -9.87 -23.92 3.26
C ASN A 129 -11.02 -23.66 4.25
N ASN A 130 -11.00 -22.52 4.95
CA ASN A 130 -12.03 -22.14 5.94
C ASN A 130 -13.15 -21.28 5.31
N PHE A 131 -13.27 -21.28 3.98
CA PHE A 131 -14.35 -20.61 3.28
C PHE A 131 -15.62 -21.48 3.33
N LEU A 132 -16.75 -20.86 3.67
CA LEU A 132 -18.07 -21.47 3.65
C LEU A 132 -18.90 -20.72 2.59
N GLU A 133 -19.54 -21.47 1.70
CA GLU A 133 -20.44 -20.96 0.65
C GLU A 133 -21.91 -21.05 1.08
#